data_AF-A0A1S3WTF4-F1
#
_entry.id   AF-A0A1S3WTF4-F1
#
_cell.length_a   1.000
_cell.length_b   1.000
_cell.length_c   1.000
_cell.angle_alpha   90.00
_cell.angle_beta   90.00
_cell.angle_gamma   90.00
#
_symmetry.space_group_name_H-M   'P 1'
#
loop_
_entity.id
_entity.type
_entity.pdbx_description
1 polymer ?
#
loop_
_entity_poly.entity_id
_entity_poly.type
_entity_poly.pdbx_seq_one_letter_code
_entity_poly.pdbx_strand_id
1 'polypeptide(L)'
;MILQFAKQHSYKAFFIESICNDPGIIAENIKQVKLSSPDYIDCDQEKVLEDFLKRIECYATNYQPLDDELDSHLSYIKIFDVGMRYLVNRLQDHIQSRTVYYLMNIHVTPRSIYLCRHGESELNLRGRIGGDSGLSARGKQYSYALANFIQSQDINSLKVWTSHMKRTIQTAEALGVPYEQWKALNEIDAGVCEEMTYEEIQEHYPEEFALRDQDKYRYRYPKGESYEDLVQRLEPVIMELERQENVLVICHQAVMRCLLAYFLDKNSGELPYLKCPLHTVLKLTPVAYGCKVESIYLNVEAINTHREKPENVDITRESEEALDTVPAHY
;
A
#
# COMPACT_ATOMS: atom_id res chain seq x y z
N MET A 1 -6.67 34.08 12.19
CA MET A 1 -7.45 33.93 10.93
C MET A 1 -8.02 32.51 10.77
N ILE A 2 -7.21 31.44 10.84
CA ILE A 2 -7.66 30.04 10.65
C ILE A 2 -8.68 29.58 11.70
N LEU A 3 -8.41 29.77 13.00
CA LEU A 3 -9.34 29.36 14.07
C LEU A 3 -10.70 30.09 13.99
N GLN A 4 -10.68 31.36 13.62
CA GLN A 4 -11.90 32.14 13.41
C GLN A 4 -12.71 31.60 12.23
N PHE A 5 -12.05 31.29 11.12
CA PHE A 5 -12.68 30.67 9.96
C PHE A 5 -13.29 29.30 10.31
N ALA A 6 -12.52 28.42 10.97
CA ALA A 6 -13.00 27.11 11.39
C ALA A 6 -14.25 27.23 12.28
N LYS A 7 -14.24 28.17 13.24
CA LYS A 7 -15.38 28.44 14.11
C LYS A 7 -16.60 28.93 13.35
N GLN A 8 -16.43 29.83 12.37
CA GLN A 8 -17.54 30.34 11.54
C GLN A 8 -18.23 29.23 10.74
N HIS A 9 -17.47 28.22 10.29
CA HIS A 9 -17.97 27.11 9.50
C HIS A 9 -18.26 25.84 10.32
N SER A 10 -18.15 25.90 11.65
CA SER A 10 -18.33 24.74 12.55
C SER A 10 -17.39 23.57 12.25
N TYR A 11 -16.18 23.86 11.78
CA TYR A 11 -15.12 22.88 11.62
C TYR A 11 -14.31 22.75 12.91
N LYS A 12 -13.88 21.53 13.21
CA LYS A 12 -12.84 21.29 14.22
C LYS A 12 -11.47 21.58 13.59
N ALA A 13 -10.57 22.16 14.37
CA ALA A 13 -9.19 22.41 13.95
C ALA A 13 -8.23 21.51 14.75
N PHE A 14 -7.27 20.91 14.04
CA PHE A 14 -6.19 20.11 14.61
C PHE A 14 -4.88 20.55 13.96
N PHE A 15 -3.89 20.95 14.76
CA PHE A 15 -2.62 21.45 14.25
C PHE A 15 -1.55 20.35 14.27
N ILE A 16 -0.71 20.34 13.23
CA ILE A 16 0.47 19.48 13.14
C ILE A 16 1.65 20.41 12.94
N GLU A 17 2.52 20.51 13.95
CA GLU A 17 3.71 21.34 13.91
C GLU A 17 4.94 20.45 13.77
N SER A 18 5.69 20.60 12.69
CA SER A 18 6.96 19.89 12.45
C SER A 18 8.12 20.80 12.80
N ILE A 19 8.90 20.41 13.81
CA ILE A 19 10.00 21.18 14.37
C ILE A 19 11.28 20.38 14.14
N CYS A 20 12.20 20.93 13.37
CA CYS A 20 13.50 20.35 13.12
C CYS A 20 14.56 21.44 13.23
N ASN A 21 15.48 21.30 14.18
CA ASN A 21 16.58 22.25 14.36
C ASN A 21 17.92 21.68 13.90
N ASP A 22 17.94 20.43 13.40
CA ASP A 22 19.13 19.79 12.86
C ASP A 22 19.47 20.38 11.47
N PRO A 23 20.62 21.08 11.31
CA PRO A 23 21.00 21.69 10.04
C PRO A 23 21.26 20.67 8.93
N GLY A 24 21.72 19.45 9.27
CA GLY A 24 21.98 18.38 8.32
C GLY A 24 20.69 17.85 7.70
N ILE A 25 19.67 17.62 8.54
CA ILE A 25 18.34 17.21 8.08
C ILE A 25 17.70 18.31 7.22
N ILE A 26 17.80 19.58 7.63
CA ILE A 26 17.28 20.71 6.85
C ILE A 26 17.96 20.77 5.47
N ALA A 27 19.30 20.68 5.43
CA ALA A 27 20.04 20.71 4.17
C ALA A 27 19.67 19.55 3.25
N GLU A 28 19.50 18.34 3.79
CA GLU A 28 19.08 17.17 3.02
C GLU A 28 17.66 17.33 2.47
N ASN A 29 16.71 17.82 3.28
CA ASN A 29 15.35 18.11 2.82
C ASN A 29 15.31 19.14 1.68
N ILE A 30 16.15 20.18 1.76
CA ILE A 30 16.27 21.18 0.69
C ILE A 30 16.79 20.52 -0.59
N LYS A 31 17.84 19.70 -0.51
CA LYS A 31 18.39 18.99 -1.67
C LYS A 31 17.38 18.04 -2.31
N GLN A 32 16.71 17.22 -1.51
CA GLN A 32 15.80 16.19 -2.02
C GLN A 32 14.54 16.76 -2.67
N VAL A 33 14.01 17.87 -2.14
CA VAL A 33 12.67 18.34 -2.50
C VAL A 33 12.69 19.67 -3.25
N LYS A 34 13.59 20.59 -2.88
CA LYS A 34 13.56 21.97 -3.40
C LYS A 34 14.32 22.12 -4.69
N LEU A 35 15.33 21.27 -4.95
CA LEU A 35 16.00 21.26 -6.26
C LEU A 35 15.08 20.82 -7.40
N SER A 36 14.06 20.02 -7.11
CA SER A 36 12.99 19.65 -8.06
C SER A 36 11.79 20.60 -8.06
N SER A 37 11.83 21.69 -7.28
CA SER A 37 10.73 22.65 -7.20
C SER A 37 10.63 23.49 -8.48
N PRO A 38 9.41 23.82 -8.95
CA PRO A 38 9.22 24.76 -10.05
C PRO A 38 9.90 26.12 -9.84
N ASP A 39 10.05 26.54 -8.58
CA ASP A 39 10.69 27.81 -8.19
C ASP A 39 12.19 27.87 -8.54
N TYR A 40 12.85 26.73 -8.74
CA TYR A 40 14.31 26.63 -8.87
C TYR A 40 14.78 25.89 -10.14
N ILE A 41 13.93 25.85 -11.17
CA ILE A 41 14.29 25.27 -12.48
C ILE A 41 15.53 25.98 -13.03
N ASP A 42 16.50 25.21 -13.51
CA ASP A 42 17.78 25.67 -14.10
C ASP A 42 18.67 26.55 -13.18
N CYS A 43 18.44 26.52 -11.87
CA CYS A 43 19.26 27.24 -10.89
C CYS A 43 20.41 26.38 -10.34
N ASP A 44 21.54 27.03 -10.02
CA ASP A 44 22.67 26.37 -9.38
C ASP A 44 22.34 25.91 -7.95
N GLN A 45 22.70 24.67 -7.59
CA GLN A 45 22.30 24.04 -6.33
C GLN A 45 22.75 24.82 -5.09
N GLU A 46 23.94 25.42 -5.12
CA GLU A 46 24.47 26.18 -3.98
C GLU A 46 23.67 27.48 -3.79
N LYS A 47 23.29 28.14 -4.90
CA LYS A 47 22.46 29.35 -4.86
C LYS A 47 21.04 29.08 -4.36
N VAL A 48 20.47 27.93 -4.73
CA VAL A 48 19.13 27.51 -4.24
C VAL A 48 19.18 27.28 -2.73
N LEU A 49 20.20 26.60 -2.23
CA LEU A 49 20.39 26.38 -0.80
C LEU A 49 20.52 27.70 -0.05
N GLU A 50 21.35 28.62 -0.55
CA GLU A 50 21.55 29.94 0.07
C GLU A 50 20.26 30.77 0.12
N ASP A 51 19.51 30.84 -0.99
CA ASP A 51 18.22 31.54 -1.06
C ASP A 51 17.20 30.93 -0.09
N PHE A 52 17.11 29.60 -0.05
CA PHE A 52 16.15 28.91 0.81
C PHE A 52 16.49 29.07 2.30
N LEU A 53 17.77 29.08 2.66
CA LEU A 53 18.20 29.39 4.04
C LEU A 53 17.82 30.81 4.45
N LYS A 54 18.03 31.81 3.58
CA LYS A 54 17.57 33.19 3.83
C LYS A 54 16.05 33.24 3.99
N ARG A 55 15.31 32.47 3.19
CA ARG A 55 13.85 32.37 3.32
C ARG A 55 13.44 31.79 4.68
N ILE A 56 14.15 30.78 5.19
CA ILE A 56 13.94 30.25 6.55
C ILE A 56 14.19 31.34 7.61
N GLU A 57 15.27 32.12 7.49
CA GLU A 57 15.57 33.22 8.41
C GLU A 57 14.46 34.29 8.44
N CYS A 58 13.89 34.61 7.27
CA CYS A 58 12.74 35.51 7.17
C CYS A 58 11.52 34.99 7.95
N TYR A 59 11.20 33.69 7.85
CA TYR A 59 10.11 33.10 8.63
C TYR A 59 10.44 33.04 10.12
N ALA A 60 11.68 32.72 10.48
CA ALA A 60 12.13 32.61 11.87
C ALA A 60 11.94 33.92 12.66
N THR A 61 12.04 35.08 12.01
CA THR A 61 11.86 36.39 12.64
C THR A 61 10.49 36.58 13.31
N ASN A 62 9.44 35.97 12.75
CA ASN A 62 8.07 36.10 13.25
C ASN A 62 7.45 34.76 13.68
N TYR A 63 8.24 33.68 13.67
CA TYR A 63 7.74 32.36 14.01
C TYR A 63 7.46 32.29 15.52
N GLN A 64 6.21 31.99 15.85
CA GLN A 64 5.75 31.70 17.20
C GLN A 64 5.34 30.22 17.21
N PRO A 65 6.14 29.33 17.83
CA PRO A 65 5.74 27.94 17.96
C PRO A 65 4.46 27.83 18.78
N LEU A 66 3.71 26.75 18.60
CA LEU A 66 2.59 26.47 19.52
C LEU A 66 3.14 26.46 20.95
N ASP A 67 2.45 27.08 21.89
CA ASP A 67 2.89 27.19 23.27
C ASP A 67 2.08 26.27 24.20
N ASP A 68 2.76 25.59 25.12
CA ASP A 68 2.12 24.58 25.95
C ASP A 68 1.13 25.20 26.96
N GLU A 69 1.30 26.47 27.33
CA GLU A 69 0.43 27.20 28.26
C GLU A 69 -0.60 28.06 27.51
N LEU A 70 -0.14 28.92 26.59
CA LEU A 70 -1.00 29.85 25.86
C LEU A 70 -1.97 29.11 24.93
N ASP A 71 -1.49 28.05 24.26
CA ASP A 71 -2.26 27.23 23.34
C ASP A 71 -2.78 25.94 23.98
N SER A 72 -2.76 25.84 25.32
CA SER A 72 -3.23 24.68 26.08
C SER A 72 -4.67 24.25 25.76
N HIS A 73 -5.49 25.16 25.22
CA HIS A 73 -6.87 24.95 24.80
C HIS A 73 -7.02 24.37 23.38
N LEU A 74 -5.97 24.40 22.56
CA LEU A 74 -5.97 23.92 21.18
C LEU A 74 -5.67 22.41 21.10
N SER A 75 -6.09 21.78 20.01
CA SER A 75 -5.80 20.37 19.72
C SER A 75 -4.65 20.30 18.72
N TYR A 76 -3.54 19.67 19.11
CA TYR A 76 -2.36 19.63 18.25
C TYR A 76 -1.40 18.47 18.54
N ILE A 77 -0.49 18.23 17.59
CA ILE A 77 0.71 17.43 17.75
C ILE A 77 1.93 18.23 17.30
N LYS A 78 2.99 18.21 18.11
CA LYS A 78 4.33 18.67 17.75
C LYS A 78 5.20 17.46 17.45
N ILE A 79 5.87 17.46 16.30
CA ILE A 79 6.79 16.43 15.85
C ILE A 79 8.18 17.03 15.86
N PHE A 80 9.06 16.52 16.72
CA PHE A 80 10.42 17.02 16.87
C PHE A 80 11.40 16.10 16.15
N ASP A 81 12.32 16.71 15.41
CA ASP A 81 13.49 16.08 14.78
C ASP A 81 13.10 14.81 14.02
N VAL A 82 12.14 14.96 13.10
CA VAL A 82 11.67 13.90 12.19
C VAL A 82 11.09 12.68 12.91
N GLY A 83 10.38 12.92 14.02
CA GLY A 83 9.65 11.87 14.73
C GLY A 83 10.43 11.23 15.89
N MET A 84 11.56 11.80 16.30
CA MET A 84 12.27 11.35 17.50
C MET A 84 11.48 11.60 18.79
N ARG A 85 10.71 12.68 18.84
CA ARG A 85 9.88 13.03 20.00
C ARG A 85 8.58 13.67 19.54
N TYR A 86 7.51 13.42 20.30
CA TYR A 86 6.18 13.95 20.05
C TYR A 86 5.63 14.63 21.30
N LEU A 87 4.86 15.70 21.11
CA LEU A 87 4.00 16.28 22.16
C LEU A 87 2.59 16.39 21.61
N VAL A 88 1.62 15.81 22.30
CA VAL A 88 0.21 15.77 21.87
C VAL A 88 -0.65 16.48 22.91
N ASN A 89 -1.50 17.40 22.46
CA ASN A 89 -2.42 18.13 23.32
C ASN A 89 -3.89 17.97 22.89
N ARG A 90 -4.77 17.74 23.86
CA ARG A 90 -6.24 17.72 23.75
C ARG A 90 -6.82 17.07 22.49
N LEU A 91 -6.68 15.76 22.34
CA LEU A 91 -7.41 15.02 21.30
C LEU A 91 -8.92 15.02 21.58
N GLN A 92 -9.71 15.43 20.59
CA GLN A 92 -11.15 15.64 20.75
C GLN A 92 -12.00 14.47 20.26
N ASP A 93 -11.50 13.68 19.32
CA ASP A 93 -12.27 12.64 18.67
C ASP A 93 -11.41 11.52 18.06
N HIS A 94 -12.12 10.57 17.44
CA HIS A 94 -11.52 9.40 16.82
C HIS A 94 -10.56 9.77 15.69
N ILE A 95 -10.93 10.68 14.79
CA ILE A 95 -10.09 11.03 13.65
C ILE A 95 -8.78 11.68 14.09
N GLN A 96 -8.81 12.59 15.07
CA GLN A 96 -7.58 13.17 15.62
C GLN A 96 -6.69 12.10 16.27
N SER A 97 -7.28 11.13 16.96
CA SER A 97 -6.54 10.00 17.56
C SER A 97 -5.90 9.11 16.49
N ARG A 98 -6.61 8.83 15.39
CA ARG A 98 -6.08 8.08 14.25
C ARG A 98 -4.96 8.86 13.53
N THR A 99 -5.10 10.17 13.36
CA THR A 99 -4.07 11.04 12.77
C THR A 99 -2.79 11.01 13.61
N VAL A 100 -2.89 11.15 14.94
CA VAL A 100 -1.72 11.05 15.83
C VAL A 100 -1.07 9.68 15.73
N TYR A 101 -1.87 8.60 15.79
CA TYR A 101 -1.35 7.25 15.66
C TYR A 101 -0.58 7.04 14.35
N TYR A 102 -1.11 7.53 13.23
CA TYR A 102 -0.42 7.48 11.94
C TYR A 102 0.90 8.25 11.96
N LEU A 103 0.87 9.53 12.36
CA LEU A 103 2.04 10.42 12.36
C LEU A 103 3.17 9.92 13.29
N MET A 104 2.83 9.16 14.33
CA MET A 104 3.80 8.57 15.26
C MET A 104 4.45 7.28 14.76
N ASN A 105 3.95 6.68 13.67
CA ASN A 105 4.46 5.41 13.12
C ASN A 105 5.10 5.54 11.73
N ILE A 106 5.01 6.71 11.08
CA ILE A 106 5.71 6.99 9.83
C ILE A 106 7.14 7.47 10.09
N HIS A 107 8.03 7.27 9.11
CA HIS A 107 9.39 7.78 9.12
C HIS A 107 9.88 8.10 7.71
N VAL A 108 11.01 8.82 7.60
CA VAL A 108 11.59 9.22 6.29
C VAL A 108 12.84 8.43 5.91
N THR A 109 13.28 7.48 6.75
CA THR A 109 14.43 6.62 6.45
C THR A 109 14.30 5.98 5.06
N PRO A 110 15.27 6.20 4.15
CA PRO A 110 15.26 5.59 2.83
C PRO A 110 15.22 4.07 2.91
N ARG A 111 14.30 3.46 2.16
CA ARG A 111 14.01 2.02 2.21
C ARG A 111 13.35 1.53 0.94
N SER A 112 13.25 0.22 0.80
CA SER A 112 12.45 -0.42 -0.24
C SER A 112 11.44 -1.40 0.34
N ILE A 113 10.24 -1.40 -0.24
CA ILE A 113 9.18 -2.36 0.04
C ILE A 113 9.05 -3.26 -1.18
N TYR A 114 9.22 -4.56 -1.00
CA TYR A 114 9.09 -5.55 -2.07
C TYR A 114 7.75 -6.24 -1.93
N LEU A 115 6.90 -6.11 -2.93
CA LEU A 115 5.61 -6.80 -2.98
C LEU A 115 5.66 -7.87 -4.06
N CYS A 116 5.28 -9.09 -3.71
CA CYS A 116 5.04 -10.12 -4.70
C CYS A 116 3.93 -11.04 -4.23
N ARG A 117 3.35 -11.78 -5.18
CA ARG A 117 2.46 -12.88 -4.85
C ARG A 117 3.28 -14.10 -4.44
N HIS A 118 2.63 -15.05 -3.78
CA HIS A 118 3.10 -16.44 -3.77
C HIS A 118 3.44 -16.92 -5.20
N GLY A 119 4.29 -17.95 -5.30
CA GLY A 119 4.45 -18.68 -6.56
C GLY A 119 3.12 -19.24 -7.05
N GLU A 120 3.01 -19.50 -8.36
CA GLU A 120 1.82 -20.10 -8.97
C GLU A 120 1.33 -21.32 -8.16
N SER A 121 0.03 -21.35 -7.84
CA SER A 121 -0.58 -22.45 -7.09
C SER A 121 -1.28 -23.47 -7.99
N GLU A 122 -1.62 -24.61 -7.40
CA GLU A 122 -2.42 -25.65 -8.06
C GLU A 122 -3.83 -25.16 -8.47
N LEU A 123 -4.47 -24.27 -7.69
CA LEU A 123 -5.74 -23.67 -8.10
C LEU A 123 -5.56 -22.59 -9.16
N ASN A 124 -4.41 -21.88 -9.18
CA ASN A 124 -4.12 -20.94 -10.26
C ASN A 124 -4.09 -21.65 -11.61
N LEU A 125 -3.42 -22.80 -11.72
CA LEU A 125 -3.40 -23.57 -12.97
C LEU A 125 -4.80 -23.89 -13.50
N ARG A 126 -5.75 -24.16 -12.62
CA ARG A 126 -7.14 -24.53 -12.93
C ARG A 126 -8.10 -23.35 -13.03
N GLY A 127 -7.61 -22.11 -13.00
CA GLY A 127 -8.46 -20.91 -13.07
C GLY A 127 -9.38 -20.70 -11.87
N ARG A 128 -9.12 -21.38 -10.74
CA ARG A 128 -9.98 -21.35 -9.54
C ARG A 128 -9.52 -20.27 -8.56
N ILE A 129 -10.48 -19.51 -8.01
CA ILE A 129 -10.23 -18.44 -7.04
C ILE A 129 -10.23 -18.97 -5.60
N GLY A 130 -9.59 -18.25 -4.68
CA GLY A 130 -9.60 -18.59 -3.25
C GLY A 130 -8.81 -19.87 -2.90
N GLY A 131 -9.32 -20.60 -1.91
CA GLY A 131 -8.81 -21.86 -1.39
C GLY A 131 -7.47 -21.75 -0.67
N ASP A 132 -6.94 -22.90 -0.26
CA ASP A 132 -5.63 -23.04 0.40
C ASP A 132 -4.74 -24.09 -0.28
N SER A 133 -4.73 -24.06 -1.62
CA SER A 133 -3.84 -24.90 -2.40
C SER A 133 -2.36 -24.53 -2.23
N GLY A 134 -1.49 -25.54 -2.38
CA GLY A 134 -0.05 -25.37 -2.41
C GLY A 134 0.48 -24.89 -3.77
N LEU A 135 1.79 -24.70 -3.83
CA LEU A 135 2.51 -24.30 -5.05
C LEU A 135 2.50 -25.38 -6.13
N SER A 136 2.34 -24.95 -7.38
CA SER A 136 2.60 -25.76 -8.57
C SER A 136 4.11 -26.03 -8.74
N ALA A 137 4.47 -26.83 -9.73
CA ALA A 137 5.86 -27.03 -10.11
C ALA A 137 6.57 -25.70 -10.46
N ARG A 138 5.90 -24.81 -11.20
CA ARG A 138 6.43 -23.48 -11.54
C ARG A 138 6.43 -22.54 -10.34
N GLY A 139 5.46 -22.64 -9.44
CA GLY A 139 5.47 -21.89 -8.19
C GLY A 139 6.68 -22.21 -7.31
N LYS A 140 7.07 -23.49 -7.24
CA LYS A 140 8.30 -23.91 -6.53
C LYS A 140 9.55 -23.35 -7.22
N GLN A 141 9.63 -23.40 -8.55
CA GLN A 141 10.74 -22.79 -9.30
C GLN A 141 10.86 -21.29 -9.03
N TYR A 142 9.73 -20.56 -9.04
CA TYR A 142 9.69 -19.15 -8.71
C TYR A 142 10.18 -18.87 -7.29
N SER A 143 9.87 -19.73 -6.33
CA SER A 143 10.28 -19.54 -4.93
C SER A 143 11.80 -19.52 -4.78
N TYR A 144 12.52 -20.39 -5.51
CA TYR A 144 13.97 -20.36 -5.58
C TYR A 144 14.52 -19.17 -6.38
N ALA A 145 13.84 -18.77 -7.47
CA ALA A 145 14.21 -17.58 -8.23
C ALA A 145 14.07 -16.30 -7.38
N LEU A 146 13.03 -16.22 -6.56
CA LEU A 146 12.82 -15.15 -5.58
C LEU A 146 13.92 -15.13 -4.53
N ALA A 147 14.32 -16.28 -3.99
CA ALA A 147 15.44 -16.37 -3.05
C ALA A 147 16.75 -15.85 -3.65
N ASN A 148 17.07 -16.26 -4.88
CA ASN A 148 18.25 -15.78 -5.60
C ASN A 148 18.17 -14.27 -5.87
N PHE A 149 16.98 -13.77 -6.25
CA PHE A 149 16.78 -12.34 -6.46
C PHE A 149 17.01 -11.55 -5.17
N ILE A 150 16.38 -11.95 -4.06
CA ILE A 150 16.51 -11.27 -2.77
C ILE A 150 17.95 -11.29 -2.27
N GLN A 151 18.66 -12.42 -2.41
CA GLN A 151 20.08 -12.50 -2.08
C GLN A 151 20.92 -11.57 -2.96
N SER A 152 20.61 -11.44 -4.25
CA SER A 152 21.33 -10.55 -5.17
C SER A 152 21.16 -9.07 -4.88
N GLN A 153 20.09 -8.68 -4.17
CA GLN A 153 19.83 -7.30 -3.78
C GLN A 153 20.66 -6.85 -2.56
N ASP A 154 21.32 -7.77 -1.84
CA ASP A 154 22.16 -7.50 -0.66
C ASP A 154 21.47 -6.56 0.36
N ILE A 155 20.23 -6.89 0.70
CA ILE A 155 19.36 -6.03 1.51
C ILE A 155 19.66 -6.20 3.00
N ASN A 156 20.11 -5.14 3.63
CA ASN A 156 20.33 -5.11 5.08
C ASN A 156 19.00 -5.24 5.85
N SER A 157 19.00 -6.12 6.85
CA SER A 157 17.90 -6.29 7.82
C SER A 157 16.52 -6.50 7.21
N LEU A 158 16.43 -7.20 6.07
CA LEU A 158 15.15 -7.47 5.40
C LEU A 158 14.18 -8.24 6.30
N LYS A 159 13.00 -7.67 6.52
CA LYS A 159 11.86 -8.39 7.09
C LYS A 159 11.08 -9.12 6.01
N VAL A 160 10.59 -10.31 6.30
CA VAL A 160 9.77 -11.10 5.36
C VAL A 160 8.43 -11.42 6.01
N TRP A 161 7.34 -11.07 5.34
CA TRP A 161 5.99 -11.36 5.78
C TRP A 161 5.23 -12.24 4.79
N THR A 162 4.42 -13.13 5.34
CA THR A 162 3.51 -13.98 4.59
C THR A 162 2.09 -13.87 5.12
N SER A 163 1.13 -14.38 4.36
CA SER A 163 -0.16 -14.76 4.92
C SER A 163 -0.07 -16.07 5.72
N HIS A 164 -1.20 -16.56 6.23
CA HIS A 164 -1.30 -17.88 6.85
C HIS A 164 -1.60 -18.99 5.83
N MET A 165 -1.76 -18.65 4.55
CA MET A 165 -2.09 -19.61 3.48
C MET A 165 -0.83 -20.33 2.99
N LYS A 166 -0.94 -21.63 2.73
CA LYS A 166 0.19 -22.52 2.42
C LYS A 166 1.08 -22.00 1.30
N ARG A 167 0.49 -21.45 0.24
CA ARG A 167 1.22 -20.95 -0.94
C ARG A 167 2.18 -19.80 -0.62
N THR A 168 1.85 -18.88 0.29
CA THR A 168 2.78 -17.79 0.67
C THR A 168 3.88 -18.33 1.58
N ILE A 169 3.52 -19.20 2.52
CA ILE A 169 4.45 -19.88 3.43
C ILE A 169 5.48 -20.71 2.65
N GLN A 170 5.03 -21.58 1.74
CA GLN A 170 5.90 -22.41 0.88
C GLN A 170 6.83 -21.56 0.01
N THR A 171 6.38 -20.37 -0.42
CA THR A 171 7.22 -19.45 -1.19
C THR A 171 8.32 -18.86 -0.30
N ALA A 172 7.98 -18.48 0.93
CA ALA A 172 8.94 -17.92 1.89
C ALA A 172 9.94 -18.94 2.42
N GLU A 173 9.55 -20.22 2.56
CA GLU A 173 10.45 -21.30 3.00
C GLU A 173 11.69 -21.44 2.10
N ALA A 174 11.56 -21.16 0.80
CA ALA A 174 12.69 -21.20 -0.14
C ALA A 174 13.76 -20.12 0.11
N LEU A 175 13.42 -19.04 0.82
CA LEU A 175 14.35 -17.94 1.14
C LEU A 175 15.40 -18.35 2.19
N GLY A 176 15.11 -19.34 3.03
CA GLY A 176 16.01 -19.76 4.11
C GLY A 176 16.22 -18.73 5.23
N VAL A 177 15.35 -17.72 5.32
CA VAL A 177 15.37 -16.68 6.37
C VAL A 177 14.10 -16.74 7.22
N PRO A 178 14.14 -16.25 8.48
CA PRO A 178 12.93 -16.12 9.29
C PRO A 178 11.89 -15.21 8.63
N TYR A 179 10.62 -15.60 8.70
CA TYR A 179 9.49 -14.82 8.22
C TYR A 179 8.35 -14.80 9.24
N GLU A 180 7.51 -13.78 9.18
CA GLU A 180 6.38 -13.58 10.09
C GLU A 180 5.07 -13.79 9.34
N GLN A 181 4.15 -14.57 9.92
CA GLN A 181 2.88 -14.90 9.28
C GLN A 181 1.76 -14.02 9.82
N TRP A 182 1.07 -13.29 8.94
CA TRP A 182 0.00 -12.37 9.29
C TRP A 182 -1.33 -12.87 8.72
N LYS A 183 -2.29 -13.20 9.59
CA LYS A 183 -3.63 -13.62 9.13
C LYS A 183 -4.34 -12.54 8.32
N ALA A 184 -4.08 -11.27 8.64
CA ALA A 184 -4.60 -10.12 7.90
C ALA A 184 -4.11 -10.05 6.45
N LEU A 185 -3.02 -10.76 6.09
CA LEU A 185 -2.52 -10.89 4.72
C LEU A 185 -3.17 -12.04 3.94
N ASN A 186 -4.10 -12.81 4.51
CA ASN A 186 -4.82 -13.84 3.75
C ASN A 186 -5.57 -13.22 2.56
N GLU A 187 -5.70 -13.98 1.47
CA GLU A 187 -6.43 -13.55 0.27
C GLU A 187 -7.86 -13.14 0.63
N ILE A 188 -8.46 -12.30 -0.22
CA ILE A 188 -9.88 -11.94 -0.12
C ILE A 188 -10.75 -13.21 -0.08
N ASP A 189 -11.68 -13.27 0.86
CA ASP A 189 -12.64 -14.37 0.98
C ASP A 189 -13.72 -14.25 -0.10
N ALA A 190 -13.82 -15.24 -1.00
CA ALA A 190 -14.85 -15.29 -2.03
C ALA A 190 -16.19 -15.87 -1.54
N GLY A 191 -16.28 -16.27 -0.27
CA GLY A 191 -17.51 -16.78 0.35
C GLY A 191 -18.01 -18.05 -0.32
N VAL A 192 -19.25 -18.03 -0.81
CA VAL A 192 -19.84 -19.15 -1.54
C VAL A 192 -19.13 -19.47 -2.86
N CYS A 193 -18.34 -18.54 -3.39
CA CYS A 193 -17.58 -18.69 -4.64
C CYS A 193 -16.13 -19.16 -4.42
N GLU A 194 -15.77 -19.56 -3.20
CA GLU A 194 -14.45 -20.15 -2.90
C GLU A 194 -14.20 -21.41 -3.74
N GLU A 195 -12.97 -21.53 -4.26
CA GLU A 195 -12.50 -22.64 -5.11
C GLU A 195 -13.24 -22.81 -6.45
N MET A 196 -14.08 -21.85 -6.85
CA MET A 196 -14.77 -21.86 -8.15
C MET A 196 -13.94 -21.20 -9.26
N THR A 197 -14.18 -21.63 -10.49
CA THR A 197 -13.81 -20.93 -11.73
C THR A 197 -14.77 -19.79 -12.02
N TYR A 198 -14.43 -18.86 -12.92
CA TYR A 198 -15.37 -17.80 -13.29
C TYR A 198 -16.59 -18.33 -14.05
N GLU A 199 -16.41 -19.42 -14.78
CA GLU A 199 -17.45 -20.19 -15.47
C GLU A 199 -18.47 -20.74 -14.47
N GLU A 200 -18.01 -21.43 -13.42
CA GLU A 200 -18.88 -21.95 -12.35
C GLU A 200 -19.59 -20.81 -11.59
N ILE A 201 -18.92 -19.66 -11.40
CA ILE A 201 -19.54 -18.48 -10.78
C ILE A 201 -20.65 -17.92 -11.67
N GLN A 202 -20.41 -17.76 -12.97
CA GLN A 202 -21.44 -17.30 -13.92
C GLN A 202 -22.61 -18.30 -14.01
N GLU A 203 -22.34 -19.60 -13.93
CA GLU A 203 -23.38 -20.63 -13.97
C GLU A 203 -24.26 -20.63 -12.71
N HIS A 204 -23.66 -20.53 -11.52
CA HIS A 204 -24.37 -20.67 -10.25
C HIS A 204 -24.85 -19.35 -9.64
N TYR A 205 -24.16 -18.24 -9.94
CA TYR A 205 -24.37 -16.91 -9.35
C TYR A 205 -24.27 -15.78 -10.40
N PRO A 206 -25.04 -15.84 -11.51
CA PRO A 206 -24.93 -14.87 -12.61
C PRO A 206 -25.24 -13.43 -12.18
N GLU A 207 -26.25 -13.24 -11.32
CA GLU A 207 -26.63 -11.92 -10.83
C GLU A 207 -25.54 -11.32 -9.94
N GLU A 208 -25.01 -12.11 -9.00
CA GLU A 208 -23.92 -11.69 -8.13
C GLU A 208 -22.66 -11.37 -8.93
N PHE A 209 -22.36 -12.14 -9.98
CA PHE A 209 -21.20 -11.90 -10.83
C PHE A 209 -21.31 -10.57 -11.59
N ALA A 210 -22.48 -10.28 -12.16
CA ALA A 210 -22.75 -9.00 -12.82
C ALA A 210 -22.69 -7.81 -11.84
N LEU A 211 -23.35 -7.91 -10.69
CA LEU A 211 -23.32 -6.87 -9.65
C LEU A 211 -21.91 -6.60 -9.14
N ARG A 212 -21.08 -7.64 -9.04
CA ARG A 212 -19.67 -7.49 -8.67
C ARG A 212 -18.84 -6.82 -9.76
N ASP A 213 -19.14 -7.02 -11.04
CA ASP A 213 -18.47 -6.29 -12.13
C ASP A 213 -18.90 -4.81 -12.18
N GLN A 214 -20.13 -4.49 -11.77
CA GLN A 214 -20.62 -3.11 -11.66
C GLN A 214 -19.84 -2.31 -10.59
N ASP A 215 -19.78 -2.80 -9.35
CA ASP A 215 -19.00 -2.21 -8.25
C ASP A 215 -18.12 -3.26 -7.55
N LYS A 216 -17.00 -3.58 -8.18
CA LYS A 216 -16.01 -4.55 -7.65
C LYS A 216 -15.37 -4.11 -6.35
N TYR A 217 -15.41 -2.82 -6.01
CA TYR A 217 -14.82 -2.31 -4.78
C TYR A 217 -15.70 -2.64 -3.57
N ARG A 218 -17.01 -2.39 -3.68
CA ARG A 218 -17.96 -2.53 -2.55
C ARG A 218 -18.71 -3.85 -2.51
N TYR A 219 -18.93 -4.48 -3.66
CA TYR A 219 -19.75 -5.67 -3.73
C TYR A 219 -19.05 -6.88 -3.10
N ARG A 220 -19.81 -7.68 -2.34
CA ARG A 220 -19.39 -8.93 -1.70
C ARG A 220 -20.09 -10.08 -2.38
N TYR A 221 -19.36 -11.14 -2.73
CA TYR A 221 -20.04 -12.42 -2.95
C TYR A 221 -20.73 -12.86 -1.65
N PRO A 222 -21.81 -13.66 -1.72
CA PRO A 222 -22.50 -14.12 -0.53
C PRO A 222 -21.52 -14.78 0.45
N LYS A 223 -21.53 -14.33 1.72
CA LYS A 223 -20.62 -14.78 2.79
C LYS A 223 -19.12 -14.48 2.56
N GLY A 224 -18.76 -13.68 1.56
CA GLY A 224 -17.39 -13.26 1.29
C GLY A 224 -17.11 -11.81 1.70
N GLU A 225 -15.93 -11.33 1.30
CA GLU A 225 -15.43 -9.97 1.51
C GLU A 225 -15.53 -9.14 0.22
N SER A 226 -15.63 -7.82 0.37
CA SER A 226 -15.39 -6.84 -0.70
C SER A 226 -13.94 -6.34 -0.65
N TYR A 227 -13.51 -5.59 -1.67
CA TYR A 227 -12.21 -4.90 -1.57
C TYR A 227 -12.24 -3.82 -0.48
N GLU A 228 -13.40 -3.22 -0.20
CA GLU A 228 -13.57 -2.28 0.92
C GLU A 228 -13.32 -2.95 2.28
N ASP A 229 -13.84 -4.16 2.50
CA ASP A 229 -13.54 -4.95 3.71
C ASP A 229 -12.05 -5.26 3.80
N LEU A 230 -11.46 -5.67 2.67
CA LEU A 230 -10.05 -6.02 2.61
C LEU A 230 -9.16 -4.82 2.94
N VAL A 231 -9.49 -3.62 2.45
CA VAL A 231 -8.78 -2.38 2.79
C VAL A 231 -8.86 -2.12 4.30
N GLN A 232 -10.04 -2.27 4.91
CA GLN A 232 -10.20 -2.12 6.36
C GLN A 232 -9.38 -3.18 7.13
N ARG A 233 -9.39 -4.44 6.67
CA ARG A 233 -8.62 -5.54 7.27
C ARG A 233 -7.11 -5.34 7.17
N LEU A 234 -6.64 -4.70 6.11
CA LEU A 234 -5.21 -4.44 5.87
C LEU A 234 -4.69 -3.19 6.60
N GLU A 235 -5.54 -2.42 7.26
CA GLU A 235 -5.13 -1.23 8.00
C GLU A 235 -3.95 -1.50 8.97
N PRO A 236 -3.95 -2.55 9.82
CA PRO A 236 -2.82 -2.84 10.70
C PRO A 236 -1.53 -3.22 9.93
N VAL A 237 -1.67 -3.85 8.76
CA VAL A 237 -0.52 -4.21 7.91
C VAL A 237 0.09 -2.94 7.32
N ILE A 238 -0.72 -2.00 6.84
CA ILE A 238 -0.26 -0.72 6.30
C ILE A 238 0.50 0.06 7.37
N MET A 239 -0.03 0.14 8.59
CA MET A 239 0.63 0.83 9.70
C MET A 239 1.99 0.19 10.05
N GLU A 240 2.05 -1.13 10.05
CA GLU A 240 3.31 -1.82 10.29
C GLU A 240 4.28 -1.63 9.11
N LEU A 241 3.80 -1.62 7.86
CA LEU A 241 4.64 -1.29 6.70
C LEU A 241 5.19 0.14 6.81
N GLU A 242 4.44 1.10 7.32
CA GLU A 242 4.95 2.46 7.53
C GLU A 242 6.07 2.53 8.57
N ARG A 243 6.07 1.62 9.54
CA ARG A 243 7.03 1.54 10.64
C ARG A 243 8.33 0.81 10.29
N GLN A 244 8.28 -0.10 9.32
CA GLN A 244 9.41 -0.94 8.94
C GLN A 244 10.35 -0.24 7.96
N GLU A 245 11.62 -0.63 7.96
CA GLU A 245 12.54 -0.27 6.87
C GLU A 245 12.35 -1.20 5.66
N ASN A 246 13.33 -2.05 5.37
CA ASN A 246 13.25 -2.97 4.24
C ASN A 246 12.34 -4.15 4.56
N VAL A 247 11.32 -4.36 3.74
CA VAL A 247 10.34 -5.44 3.94
C VAL A 247 9.94 -6.10 2.62
N LEU A 248 9.88 -7.42 2.61
CA LEU A 248 9.31 -8.25 1.55
C LEU A 248 7.97 -8.81 2.04
N VAL A 249 6.90 -8.56 1.27
CA VAL A 249 5.58 -9.11 1.52
C VAL A 249 5.23 -10.11 0.42
N ILE A 250 5.13 -11.38 0.79
CA ILE A 250 4.66 -12.46 -0.08
C ILE A 250 3.17 -12.68 0.21
N CYS A 251 2.32 -12.22 -0.69
CA CYS A 251 0.88 -12.17 -0.48
C CYS A 251 0.10 -12.72 -1.69
N HIS A 252 -1.04 -12.10 -2.01
CA HIS A 252 -2.02 -12.60 -2.97
C HIS A 252 -2.50 -11.49 -3.91
N GLN A 253 -3.36 -11.81 -4.88
CA GLN A 253 -3.71 -10.86 -5.92
C GLN A 253 -4.54 -9.69 -5.36
N ALA A 254 -5.60 -9.94 -4.59
CA ALA A 254 -6.43 -8.85 -4.08
C ALA A 254 -5.70 -8.06 -2.99
N VAL A 255 -4.97 -8.75 -2.11
CA VAL A 255 -4.14 -8.14 -1.06
C VAL A 255 -3.08 -7.20 -1.66
N MET A 256 -2.33 -7.67 -2.66
CA MET A 256 -1.27 -6.88 -3.31
C MET A 256 -1.85 -5.64 -4.02
N ARG A 257 -3.05 -5.75 -4.62
CA ARG A 257 -3.75 -4.59 -5.19
C ARG A 257 -4.03 -3.52 -4.14
N CYS A 258 -4.52 -3.89 -2.97
CA CYS A 258 -4.79 -2.94 -1.89
C CYS A 258 -3.50 -2.25 -1.41
N LEU A 259 -2.43 -3.02 -1.20
CA LEU A 259 -1.13 -2.47 -0.78
C LEU A 259 -0.54 -1.53 -1.84
N LEU A 260 -0.61 -1.90 -3.12
CA LEU A 260 -0.16 -1.04 -4.21
C LEU A 260 -0.99 0.24 -4.31
N ALA A 261 -2.31 0.13 -4.18
CA ALA A 261 -3.18 1.30 -4.24
C ALA A 261 -2.85 2.31 -3.13
N TYR A 262 -2.50 1.83 -1.93
CA TYR A 262 -2.03 2.69 -0.85
C TYR A 262 -0.74 3.44 -1.21
N PHE A 263 0.32 2.73 -1.62
CA PHE A 263 1.61 3.36 -1.89
C PHE A 263 1.66 4.18 -3.20
N LEU A 264 0.78 3.87 -4.16
CA LEU A 264 0.72 4.53 -5.47
C LEU A 264 -0.46 5.51 -5.60
N ASP A 265 -1.13 5.81 -4.49
CA ASP A 265 -2.26 6.75 -4.40
C ASP A 265 -3.36 6.47 -5.46
N LYS A 266 -3.80 5.21 -5.53
CA LYS A 266 -4.85 4.78 -6.48
C LYS A 266 -6.22 4.83 -5.82
N ASN A 267 -7.19 5.37 -6.54
CA ASN A 267 -8.56 5.47 -6.06
C ASN A 267 -9.26 4.09 -6.02
N SER A 268 -10.40 4.04 -5.34
CA SER A 268 -11.21 2.83 -5.17
C SER A 268 -11.77 2.25 -6.47
N GLY A 269 -11.88 3.05 -7.54
CA GLY A 269 -12.28 2.57 -8.87
C GLY A 269 -11.17 1.81 -9.57
N GLU A 270 -9.92 2.23 -9.41
CA GLU A 270 -8.74 1.59 -10.03
C GLU A 270 -8.23 0.38 -9.22
N LEU A 271 -8.28 0.45 -7.88
CA LEU A 271 -7.70 -0.53 -6.96
C LEU A 271 -8.05 -1.99 -7.31
N PRO A 272 -9.32 -2.39 -7.52
CA PRO A 272 -9.67 -3.78 -7.81
C PRO A 272 -9.14 -4.33 -9.15
N TYR A 273 -8.56 -3.46 -9.98
CA TYR A 273 -8.10 -3.74 -11.33
C TYR A 273 -6.59 -3.48 -11.52
N LEU A 274 -5.83 -3.18 -10.45
CA LEU A 274 -4.38 -3.09 -10.57
C LEU A 274 -3.77 -4.44 -11.00
N LYS A 275 -2.75 -4.40 -11.86
CA LYS A 275 -2.10 -5.61 -12.39
C LYS A 275 -1.03 -6.10 -11.41
N CYS A 276 -1.25 -7.28 -10.85
CA CYS A 276 -0.34 -7.97 -9.93
C CYS A 276 0.01 -9.35 -10.51
N PRO A 277 0.84 -9.42 -11.57
CA PRO A 277 1.16 -10.68 -12.23
C PRO A 277 1.86 -11.66 -11.28
N LEU A 278 1.67 -12.96 -11.51
CA LEU A 278 2.47 -13.98 -10.85
C LEU A 278 3.95 -13.82 -11.25
N HIS A 279 4.82 -14.33 -10.39
CA HIS A 279 6.26 -14.43 -10.61
C HIS A 279 6.99 -13.11 -10.91
N THR A 280 6.39 -12.00 -10.46
CA THR A 280 6.92 -10.65 -10.61
C THR A 280 7.03 -10.02 -9.24
N VAL A 281 8.17 -9.40 -8.96
CA VAL A 281 8.38 -8.58 -7.78
C VAL A 281 8.17 -7.12 -8.17
N LEU A 282 7.34 -6.41 -7.40
CA LEU A 282 7.25 -4.97 -7.46
C LEU A 282 8.09 -4.37 -6.34
N LYS A 283 9.16 -3.67 -6.71
CA LYS A 283 9.99 -2.92 -5.78
C LYS A 283 9.45 -1.50 -5.69
N LEU A 284 8.96 -1.13 -4.52
CA LEU A 284 8.48 0.19 -4.18
C LEU A 284 9.59 0.94 -3.44
N THR A 285 9.90 2.15 -3.89
CA THR A 285 10.82 3.06 -3.22
C THR A 285 10.09 4.35 -2.90
N PRO A 286 9.62 4.53 -1.65
CA PRO A 286 9.02 5.77 -1.19
C PRO A 286 9.97 6.95 -1.42
N VAL A 287 9.44 8.04 -1.95
CA VAL A 287 10.16 9.30 -2.19
C VAL A 287 9.30 10.46 -1.69
N ALA A 288 9.86 11.67 -1.67
CA ALA A 288 9.07 12.85 -1.37
C ALA A 288 7.88 12.97 -2.35
N TYR A 289 6.68 13.06 -1.80
CA TYR A 289 5.42 13.21 -2.53
C TYR A 289 5.07 12.07 -3.51
N GLY A 290 5.59 10.86 -3.30
CA GLY A 290 5.18 9.71 -4.10
C GLY A 290 5.96 8.44 -3.81
N CYS A 291 5.84 7.48 -4.71
CA CYS A 291 6.54 6.20 -4.62
C CYS A 291 6.94 5.74 -6.02
N LYS A 292 8.23 5.42 -6.20
CA LYS A 292 8.72 4.82 -7.44
C LYS A 292 8.41 3.32 -7.41
N VAL A 293 7.98 2.77 -8.55
CA VAL A 293 7.73 1.33 -8.70
C VAL A 293 8.57 0.76 -9.83
N GLU A 294 9.29 -0.31 -9.53
CA GLU A 294 10.03 -1.11 -10.50
C GLU A 294 9.40 -2.50 -10.57
N SER A 295 9.11 -2.98 -11.79
CA SER A 295 8.52 -4.29 -12.02
C SER A 295 9.58 -5.27 -12.51
N ILE A 296 9.80 -6.34 -11.77
CA ILE A 296 10.92 -7.26 -11.95
C ILE A 296 10.38 -8.68 -12.13
N TYR A 297 10.29 -9.13 -13.37
CA TYR A 297 9.90 -10.51 -13.70
C TYR A 297 11.06 -11.47 -13.44
N LEU A 298 10.82 -12.56 -12.71
CA LEU A 298 11.88 -13.49 -12.28
C LEU A 298 12.10 -14.68 -13.23
N ASN A 299 11.74 -14.53 -14.51
CA ASN A 299 12.01 -15.52 -15.56
C ASN A 299 11.44 -16.92 -15.30
N VAL A 300 10.31 -17.01 -14.61
CA VAL A 300 9.54 -18.26 -14.44
C VAL A 300 8.13 -18.02 -14.94
N GLU A 301 7.71 -18.76 -15.95
CA GLU A 301 6.37 -18.60 -16.52
C GLU A 301 5.26 -18.88 -15.50
N ALA A 302 4.10 -18.26 -15.69
CA ALA A 302 2.90 -18.49 -14.91
C ALA A 302 1.65 -18.25 -15.76
N ILE A 303 0.53 -18.84 -15.36
CA ILE A 303 -0.78 -18.49 -15.92
C ILE A 303 -1.15 -17.04 -15.58
N ASN A 304 -1.94 -16.42 -16.45
CA ASN A 304 -2.52 -15.11 -16.17
C ASN A 304 -3.78 -15.29 -15.30
N THR A 305 -3.86 -14.59 -14.17
CA THR A 305 -5.07 -14.55 -13.30
C THR A 305 -5.81 -13.22 -13.36
N HIS A 306 -5.39 -12.32 -14.25
CA HIS A 306 -5.98 -11.00 -14.38
C HIS A 306 -7.18 -11.05 -15.31
N ARG A 307 -8.38 -10.92 -14.73
CA ARG A 307 -9.62 -10.65 -15.44
C ARG A 307 -9.92 -9.15 -15.41
N GLU A 308 -9.96 -8.54 -16.59
CA GLU A 308 -10.36 -7.14 -16.79
C GLU A 308 -11.87 -6.97 -16.49
N LYS A 309 -12.36 -5.73 -16.49
CA LYS A 309 -13.81 -5.47 -16.41
C LYS A 309 -14.43 -5.76 -17.80
N PRO A 310 -15.44 -6.63 -17.93
CA PRO A 310 -16.17 -6.80 -19.19
C PRO A 310 -16.83 -5.49 -19.62
N GLU A 311 -17.07 -5.34 -20.93
CA GLU A 311 -17.82 -4.18 -21.44
C GLU A 311 -19.27 -4.23 -20.97
N ASN A 312 -19.92 -5.41 -21.04
CA ASN A 312 -21.27 -5.61 -20.54
C ASN A 312 -21.26 -6.12 -19.09
N VAL A 313 -21.85 -5.34 -18.19
CA VAL A 313 -21.99 -5.68 -16.76
C VAL A 313 -23.45 -5.67 -16.29
N ASP A 314 -24.41 -5.63 -17.22
CA ASP A 314 -25.82 -5.71 -16.88
C ASP A 314 -26.17 -7.08 -16.28
N ILE A 315 -27.15 -7.09 -15.37
CA ILE A 315 -27.60 -8.31 -14.68
C ILE A 315 -28.15 -9.34 -15.67
N THR A 316 -28.69 -8.87 -16.79
CA THR A 316 -29.29 -9.70 -17.85
C THR A 316 -28.31 -10.04 -18.98
N ARG A 317 -27.01 -9.78 -18.82
CA ARG A 317 -26.01 -10.09 -19.85
C ARG A 317 -25.91 -11.59 -20.12
N GLU A 318 -25.53 -11.96 -21.33
CA GLU A 318 -25.29 -13.36 -21.68
C GLU A 318 -23.99 -13.87 -21.07
N SER A 319 -23.91 -15.18 -20.82
CA SER A 319 -22.71 -15.79 -20.20
C SER A 319 -21.43 -15.57 -21.03
N GLU A 320 -21.54 -15.53 -22.37
CA GLU A 320 -20.39 -15.27 -23.25
C GLU A 320 -19.82 -13.85 -23.01
N GLU A 321 -20.69 -12.85 -22.85
CA GLU A 321 -20.30 -11.47 -22.57
C GLU A 321 -19.74 -11.31 -21.15
N ALA A 322 -20.21 -12.11 -20.19
CA ALA A 322 -19.70 -12.12 -18.82
C ALA A 322 -18.29 -12.73 -18.71
N LEU A 323 -17.94 -13.66 -19.62
CA LEU A 323 -16.73 -14.49 -19.53
C LEU A 323 -15.67 -14.12 -20.57
N ASP A 324 -15.95 -13.18 -21.48
CA ASP A 324 -15.06 -12.73 -22.57
C ASP A 324 -13.64 -12.30 -22.13
N THR A 325 -13.52 -11.78 -20.91
CA THR A 325 -12.30 -11.26 -20.30
C THR A 325 -11.63 -12.27 -19.34
N VAL A 326 -12.18 -13.47 -19.20
CA VAL A 326 -11.60 -14.54 -18.39
C VAL A 326 -10.30 -15.02 -19.05
N PRO A 327 -9.17 -15.02 -18.31
CA PRO A 327 -7.91 -15.49 -18.87
C PRO A 327 -7.92 -17.01 -19.06
N ALA A 328 -7.16 -17.48 -20.04
CA ALA A 328 -6.97 -18.91 -20.27
C ALA A 328 -6.37 -19.62 -19.04
N HIS A 329 -6.89 -20.82 -18.76
CA HIS A 329 -6.43 -21.72 -17.70
C HIS A 329 -6.45 -23.17 -18.22
N TYR A 330 -5.84 -24.10 -17.48
CA TYR A 330 -5.67 -25.51 -17.87
C TYR A 330 -6.82 -26.41 -17.46
#